data_AF-A0A0D6DXH9-F1
#
_entry.id   AF-A0A0D6DXH9-F1
#
_cell.length_a   1.000
_cell.length_b   1.000
_cell.length_c   1.000
_cell.angle_alpha   90.00
_cell.angle_beta   90.00
_cell.angle_gamma   90.00
#
_symmetry.space_group_name_H-M   'P 1'
#
loop_
_entity.id
_entity.type
_entity.pdbx_description
1 polymer ?
#
loop_
_entity_poly.entity_id
_entity_poly.type
_entity_poly.pdbx_seq_one_letter_code
_entity_poly.pdbx_strand_id
1 'polypeptide(L)'
;MKKKLGVIVVVVIALVVGIVGGYFLKGNKPSSSAVMPDGEYSVNATWNWKHLSVKGNKFTLDSARNYEVLSQNTENGIIVINTIGSKNKSTQIYKIIKTGNQYKWHIVAKGITADKAVATATKK
;
A
#
# COMPACT_ATOMS: atom_id res chain seq x y z
N MET A 1 -11.40 -25.94 34.87
CA MET A 1 -11.97 -25.56 33.55
C MET A 1 -11.20 -24.36 32.96
N LYS A 2 -10.02 -24.55 32.34
CA LYS A 2 -9.22 -23.45 31.74
C LYS A 2 -8.55 -23.80 30.40
N LYS A 3 -9.04 -24.84 29.70
CA LYS A 3 -8.45 -25.31 28.43
C LYS A 3 -9.24 -24.94 27.17
N LYS A 4 -10.46 -24.39 27.30
CA LYS A 4 -11.36 -24.08 26.16
C LYS A 4 -11.24 -22.65 25.62
N LEU A 5 -10.70 -21.70 26.39
CA LEU A 5 -10.56 -20.30 25.95
C LEU A 5 -9.40 -20.09 24.95
N GLY A 6 -8.28 -20.79 25.11
CA GLY A 6 -7.13 -20.62 24.22
C GLY A 6 -7.40 -21.03 22.76
N VAL A 7 -8.17 -22.09 22.57
CA VAL A 7 -8.49 -22.62 21.23
C VAL A 7 -9.43 -21.67 20.47
N ILE A 8 -10.40 -21.04 21.16
CA ILE A 8 -11.34 -20.10 20.53
C ILE A 8 -10.60 -18.84 20.03
N VAL A 9 -9.66 -18.31 20.81
CA VAL A 9 -8.89 -17.11 20.41
C VAL A 9 -8.00 -17.38 19.20
N VAL A 10 -7.35 -18.54 19.13
CA VAL A 10 -6.50 -18.92 17.99
C VAL A 10 -7.32 -19.10 16.71
N VAL A 11 -8.51 -19.71 16.80
CA VAL A 11 -9.40 -19.89 15.65
C VAL A 11 -9.93 -18.56 15.12
N VAL A 12 -10.28 -17.61 16.00
CA VAL A 12 -10.75 -16.29 15.59
C VAL A 12 -9.64 -15.48 14.93
N ILE A 13 -8.41 -15.53 15.44
CA ILE A 13 -7.25 -14.84 14.82
C ILE A 13 -6.91 -15.47 13.45
N ALA A 14 -6.94 -16.80 13.34
CA ALA A 14 -6.71 -17.49 12.07
C ALA A 14 -7.82 -17.19 11.04
N LEU A 15 -9.07 -17.01 11.45
CA LEU A 15 -10.17 -16.58 10.57
C LEU A 15 -10.02 -15.12 10.15
N VAL A 16 -9.59 -14.21 11.01
CA VAL A 16 -9.35 -12.81 10.62
C VAL A 16 -8.15 -12.72 9.66
N VAL A 17 -7.07 -13.44 9.90
CA VAL A 17 -5.92 -13.50 8.98
C VAL A 17 -6.25 -14.27 7.70
N GLY A 18 -7.11 -15.29 7.76
CA GLY A 18 -7.56 -16.07 6.61
C GLY A 18 -8.59 -15.37 5.74
N ILE A 19 -9.47 -14.54 6.32
CA ILE A 19 -10.44 -13.73 5.58
C ILE A 19 -9.75 -12.50 4.99
N VAL A 20 -8.93 -11.81 5.77
CA VAL A 20 -8.18 -10.64 5.27
C VAL A 20 -7.10 -11.12 4.30
N GLY A 21 -6.27 -12.08 4.68
CA GLY A 21 -5.23 -12.67 3.84
C GLY A 21 -5.78 -13.45 2.63
N GLY A 22 -6.89 -14.16 2.76
CA GLY A 22 -7.52 -14.89 1.65
C GLY A 22 -8.13 -13.97 0.59
N TYR A 23 -8.61 -12.78 0.97
CA TYR A 23 -8.98 -11.73 0.01
C TYR A 23 -7.78 -11.10 -0.69
N PHE A 24 -6.60 -11.06 -0.05
CA PHE A 24 -5.36 -10.51 -0.63
C PHE A 24 -4.50 -11.51 -1.42
N LEU A 25 -4.72 -12.82 -1.25
CA LEU A 25 -3.88 -13.88 -1.85
C LEU A 25 -4.45 -14.51 -3.14
N LYS A 26 -5.65 -14.10 -3.59
CA LYS A 26 -6.11 -14.47 -4.93
C LYS A 26 -5.42 -13.57 -5.95
N GLY A 27 -4.39 -14.13 -6.57
CA GLY A 27 -3.40 -13.42 -7.37
C GLY A 27 -3.99 -12.47 -8.42
N ASN A 28 -3.57 -11.22 -8.35
CA ASN A 28 -3.72 -10.29 -9.46
C ASN A 28 -2.45 -10.35 -10.31
N LYS A 29 -2.56 -11.07 -11.44
CA LYS A 29 -1.82 -10.69 -12.64
C LYS A 29 -2.05 -9.19 -12.89
N PRO A 30 -1.05 -8.43 -13.37
CA PRO A 30 -1.25 -7.01 -13.65
C PRO A 30 -2.16 -6.89 -14.88
N SER A 31 -3.47 -6.75 -14.65
CA SER A 31 -4.46 -6.55 -15.72
C SER A 31 -5.20 -5.23 -15.51
N SER A 32 -4.82 -4.26 -16.33
CA SER A 32 -5.65 -3.18 -16.90
C SER A 32 -6.07 -1.97 -16.06
N SER A 33 -5.72 -1.85 -14.79
CA SER A 33 -5.76 -0.54 -14.11
C SER A 33 -4.79 -0.58 -12.94
N ALA A 34 -3.83 0.34 -12.88
CA ALA A 34 -3.00 0.51 -11.69
C ALA A 34 -3.59 1.66 -10.86
N VAL A 35 -3.53 1.57 -9.53
CA VAL A 35 -3.97 2.66 -8.64
C VAL A 35 -3.28 3.97 -9.00
N MET A 36 -2.01 3.88 -9.39
CA MET A 36 -1.29 4.95 -10.07
C MET A 36 -0.77 4.43 -11.41
N PRO A 37 -1.07 5.08 -12.54
CA PRO A 37 -0.54 4.70 -13.83
C PRO A 37 0.97 4.99 -13.92
N ASP A 38 1.65 4.34 -14.86
CA ASP A 38 3.06 4.63 -15.14
C ASP A 38 3.27 6.12 -15.48
N GLY A 39 4.44 6.62 -15.07
CA GLY A 39 4.87 7.98 -15.34
C GLY A 39 5.67 8.61 -14.21
N GLU A 40 5.99 9.89 -14.42
CA GLU A 40 6.74 10.73 -13.49
C GLU A 40 5.80 11.68 -12.73
N TYR A 41 6.08 11.84 -11.45
CA TYR A 41 5.25 12.61 -10.54
C TYR A 41 6.09 13.61 -9.75
N SER A 42 5.57 14.81 -9.56
CA SER A 42 6.05 15.73 -8.53
C SER A 42 5.38 15.38 -7.20
N VAL A 43 6.18 15.20 -6.15
CA VAL A 43 5.70 14.81 -4.83
C VAL A 43 5.83 15.99 -3.88
N ASN A 44 4.79 16.22 -3.09
CA ASN A 44 4.84 17.01 -1.87
C ASN A 44 4.50 16.08 -0.71
N ALA A 45 5.49 15.79 0.14
CA ALA A 45 5.35 14.85 1.24
C ALA A 45 5.91 15.42 2.54
N THR A 46 5.43 14.87 3.66
CA THR A 46 5.90 15.25 5.01
C THR A 46 7.40 14.95 5.18
N TRP A 47 7.88 13.93 4.48
CA TRP A 47 9.28 13.55 4.40
C TRP A 47 9.76 14.10 3.07
N ASN A 48 10.84 14.89 3.04
CA ASN A 48 11.34 15.72 1.93
C ASN A 48 11.56 14.98 0.59
N TRP A 49 10.50 14.42 0.02
CA TRP A 49 10.43 13.69 -1.23
C TRP A 49 9.87 14.62 -2.28
N LYS A 50 10.52 14.66 -3.45
CA LYS A 50 10.17 15.62 -4.49
C LYS A 50 9.74 14.94 -5.79
N HIS A 51 10.21 13.73 -6.02
CA HIS A 51 10.00 13.02 -7.27
C HIS A 51 9.63 11.56 -7.02
N LEU A 52 8.62 11.08 -7.74
CA LEU A 52 8.21 9.68 -7.78
C LEU A 52 8.15 9.22 -9.24
N SER A 53 8.82 8.13 -9.55
CA SER A 53 8.70 7.40 -10.80
C SER A 53 7.91 6.12 -10.57
N VAL A 54 6.88 5.88 -11.39
CA VAL A 54 6.06 4.66 -11.37
C VAL A 54 6.29 3.91 -12.68
N LYS A 55 6.74 2.65 -12.57
CA LYS A 55 6.97 1.75 -13.70
C LYS A 55 6.47 0.35 -13.36
N GLY A 56 5.27 0.01 -13.83
CA GLY A 56 4.58 -1.23 -13.48
C GLY A 56 4.34 -1.32 -11.97
N ASN A 57 4.91 -2.33 -11.33
CA ASN A 57 4.81 -2.52 -9.88
C ASN A 57 5.95 -1.87 -9.09
N LYS A 58 6.82 -1.07 -9.72
CA LYS A 58 7.98 -0.44 -9.06
C LYS A 58 7.80 1.05 -8.91
N PHE A 59 8.06 1.51 -7.69
CA PHE A 59 7.94 2.90 -7.28
C PHE A 59 9.32 3.36 -6.81
N THR A 60 9.85 4.39 -7.45
CA THR A 60 11.17 4.94 -7.11
C THR A 60 11.03 6.40 -6.71
N LEU A 61 11.39 6.70 -5.45
CA LEU A 61 11.36 8.04 -4.88
C LEU A 61 12.77 8.66 -4.90
N ASP A 62 12.88 9.86 -5.47
CA ASP A 62 14.11 10.65 -5.64
C ASP A 62 15.32 9.84 -6.15
N SER A 63 15.09 8.83 -7.00
CA SER A 63 16.10 7.89 -7.52
C SER A 63 16.87 7.07 -6.49
N ALA A 64 16.54 7.18 -5.20
CA ALA A 64 17.29 6.56 -4.10
C ALA A 64 16.49 5.50 -3.36
N ARG A 65 15.17 5.69 -3.22
CA ARG A 65 14.30 4.82 -2.41
C ARG A 65 13.42 4.01 -3.34
N ASN A 66 13.61 2.70 -3.32
CA ASN A 66 12.91 1.79 -4.20
C ASN A 66 11.87 0.99 -3.43
N TYR A 67 10.69 0.86 -4.03
CA TYR A 67 9.56 0.16 -3.47
C TYR A 67 8.94 -0.77 -4.52
N GLU A 68 8.45 -1.91 -4.06
CA GLU A 68 7.67 -2.84 -4.87
C GLU A 68 6.23 -2.85 -4.38
N VAL A 69 5.27 -2.75 -5.30
CA VAL A 69 3.85 -2.97 -5.06
C VAL A 69 3.61 -4.48 -5.02
N LEU A 70 3.28 -4.99 -3.83
CA LEU A 70 2.98 -6.40 -3.61
C LEU A 70 1.52 -6.73 -3.95
N SER A 71 0.61 -5.79 -3.70
CA SER A 71 -0.81 -5.94 -3.99
C SER A 71 -1.46 -4.56 -4.15
N GLN A 72 -2.49 -4.49 -4.98
CA GLN A 72 -3.30 -3.29 -5.15
C GLN A 72 -4.76 -3.64 -5.42
N ASN A 73 -5.65 -2.82 -4.89
CA ASN A 73 -7.07 -2.81 -5.20
C ASN A 73 -7.41 -1.45 -5.83
N THR A 74 -7.78 -1.47 -7.11
CA THR A 74 -8.04 -0.27 -7.91
C THR A 74 -9.40 0.34 -7.64
N GLU A 75 -10.37 -0.44 -7.16
CA GLU A 75 -11.71 0.03 -6.82
C GLU A 75 -11.69 0.94 -5.60
N ASN A 76 -10.84 0.63 -4.61
CA ASN A 76 -10.75 1.39 -3.36
C ASN A 76 -9.42 2.15 -3.17
N GLY A 77 -8.50 2.04 -4.11
CA GLY A 77 -7.22 2.74 -4.12
C GLY A 77 -6.20 2.23 -3.09
N ILE A 78 -6.40 1.06 -2.50
CA ILE A 78 -5.47 0.50 -1.52
C ILE A 78 -4.27 -0.12 -2.24
N ILE A 79 -3.06 0.21 -1.79
CA ILE A 79 -1.82 -0.42 -2.23
C ILE A 79 -1.02 -0.92 -1.02
N VAL A 80 -0.34 -2.04 -1.21
CA VAL A 80 0.63 -2.60 -0.25
C VAL A 80 2.00 -2.51 -0.91
N ILE A 81 2.91 -1.75 -0.31
CA ILE A 81 4.26 -1.56 -0.81
C ILE A 81 5.31 -2.07 0.16
N ASN A 82 6.43 -2.53 -0.38
CA ASN A 82 7.56 -3.02 0.38
C ASN A 82 8.85 -2.32 -0.06
N THR A 83 9.69 -1.94 0.91
CA THR A 83 11.01 -1.36 0.59
C THR A 83 11.94 -2.41 -0.03
N ILE A 84 12.60 -2.05 -1.13
CA ILE A 84 13.61 -2.86 -1.82
C ILE A 84 15.01 -2.34 -1.49
N GLY A 85 15.99 -3.23 -1.30
CA GLY A 85 17.41 -2.87 -1.17
C GLY A 85 17.84 -2.32 0.21
N SER A 86 16.90 -2.15 1.14
CA SER A 86 17.20 -1.86 2.55
C SER A 86 17.48 -3.16 3.31
N LYS A 87 18.47 -3.15 4.22
CA LYS A 87 18.68 -4.24 5.20
C LYS A 87 17.42 -4.49 6.05
N ASN A 88 16.64 -3.44 6.28
CA ASN A 88 15.36 -3.50 6.99
C ASN A 88 14.22 -3.41 5.97
N LYS A 89 13.64 -4.55 5.62
CA LYS A 89 12.40 -4.61 4.83
C LYS A 89 11.24 -4.08 5.69
N SER A 90 10.45 -3.19 5.11
CA SER A 90 9.27 -2.63 5.76
C SER A 90 8.13 -2.66 4.76
N THR A 91 7.03 -3.29 5.15
CA THR A 91 5.78 -3.29 4.40
C THR A 91 4.85 -2.22 4.95
N GLN A 92 4.29 -1.42 4.05
CA GLN A 92 3.39 -0.32 4.38
C GLN A 92 2.16 -0.39 3.50
N ILE A 93 1.02 -0.02 4.06
CA ILE A 93 -0.26 0.00 3.37
C ILE A 93 -0.69 1.45 3.24
N TYR A 94 -1.06 1.83 2.02
CA TYR A 94 -1.56 3.16 1.71
C TYR A 94 -2.92 3.07 1.05
N LYS A 95 -3.78 4.04 1.33
CA LYS A 95 -4.94 4.36 0.50
C LYS A 95 -4.60 5.58 -0.33
N ILE A 96 -4.67 5.42 -1.65
CA ILE A 96 -4.43 6.48 -2.61
C ILE A 96 -5.77 6.97 -3.15
N ILE A 97 -6.03 8.26 -2.94
CA ILE A 97 -7.23 8.92 -3.43
C ILE A 97 -6.83 9.82 -4.59
N LYS A 98 -7.38 9.54 -5.78
CA LYS A 98 -7.18 10.39 -6.96
C LYS A 98 -8.13 11.59 -6.89
N THR A 99 -7.59 12.78 -7.10
CA THR A 99 -8.36 14.03 -7.22
C THR A 99 -7.78 14.83 -8.38
N GLY A 100 -8.46 14.85 -9.52
CA GLY A 100 -7.91 15.43 -10.76
C GLY A 100 -6.64 14.71 -11.21
N ASN A 101 -5.53 15.45 -11.32
CA ASN A 101 -4.20 14.92 -11.64
C ASN A 101 -3.35 14.54 -10.41
N GLN A 102 -3.92 14.69 -9.21
CA GLN A 102 -3.24 14.43 -7.95
C GLN A 102 -3.63 13.06 -7.39
N TYR A 103 -2.67 12.43 -6.71
CA TYR A 103 -2.79 11.18 -6.00
C TYR A 103 -2.38 11.44 -4.56
N LYS A 104 -3.34 11.45 -3.64
CA LYS A 104 -3.12 11.73 -2.22
C LYS A 104 -2.96 10.41 -1.47
N TRP A 105 -1.88 10.29 -0.72
CA TRP A 105 -1.48 9.07 -0.03
C TRP A 105 -1.82 9.19 1.44
N HIS A 106 -2.65 8.27 1.92
CA HIS A 106 -3.06 8.17 3.32
C HIS A 106 -2.55 6.86 3.89
N ILE A 107 -1.96 6.90 5.08
CA ILE A 107 -1.51 5.69 5.77
C ILE A 107 -2.73 4.87 6.18
N VAL A 108 -2.69 3.56 5.96
CA VAL A 108 -3.67 2.62 6.53
C VAL A 108 -3.00 1.84 7.65
N ALA A 109 -3.53 1.95 8.85
CA ALA A 109 -3.04 1.24 10.03
C ALA A 109 -4.22 0.69 10.84
N LYS A 110 -4.11 -0.58 11.28
CA LYS A 110 -5.17 -1.25 12.07
C LYS A 110 -6.56 -1.21 11.40
N GLY A 111 -6.60 -1.25 10.06
CA GLY A 111 -7.83 -1.17 9.27
C GLY A 111 -8.42 0.24 9.10
N ILE A 112 -7.79 1.28 9.66
CA ILE A 112 -8.24 2.67 9.60
C ILE A 112 -7.35 3.45 8.63
N THR A 113 -7.97 4.24 7.76
CA THR A 113 -7.26 5.20 6.90
C THR A 113 -7.09 6.51 7.66
N ALA A 114 -5.87 7.03 7.72
CA ALA A 114 -5.62 8.34 8.31
C ALA A 114 -6.27 9.46 7.48
N ASP A 115 -6.91 10.44 8.14
CA ASP A 115 -7.56 11.56 7.45
C ASP A 115 -6.57 12.47 6.72
N LYS A 116 -5.37 12.62 7.28
CA LYS A 116 -4.31 13.45 6.70
C LYS A 116 -3.50 12.68 5.65
N ALA A 117 -3.37 13.25 4.47
CA ALA A 117 -2.44 12.76 3.47
C ALA A 117 -0.99 12.99 3.92
N VAL A 118 -0.15 11.95 3.84
CA VAL A 118 1.29 12.04 4.16
C VAL A 118 2.13 12.43 2.95
N ALA A 119 1.61 12.18 1.74
CA ALA A 119 2.20 12.59 0.48
C ALA A 119 1.10 12.91 -0.54
N THR A 120 1.38 13.84 -1.45
CA THR A 120 0.57 14.13 -2.63
C THR A 120 1.48 14.06 -3.84
N ALA A 121 1.19 13.16 -4.77
CA ALA A 121 1.89 13.02 -6.04
C ALA A 121 1.04 13.63 -7.16
N THR A 122 1.61 14.55 -7.93
CA THR A 122 0.96 15.21 -9.07
C THR A 122 1.62 14.72 -10.35
N LYS A 123 0.85 14.15 -11.28
CA LYS A 123 1.41 13.64 -12.54
C LYS A 123 1.95 14.82 -13.36
N LYS A 124 3.18 14.67 -13.86
CA LYS A 124 3.79 15.64 -14.80
C LYS A 124 3.21 15.50 -16.20
#